data_AF-A0A8S0G160-F1
#
_entry.id   AF-A0A8S0G160-F1
#
_cell.length_a   1.000
_cell.length_b   1.000
_cell.length_c   1.000
_cell.angle_alpha   90.00
_cell.angle_beta   90.00
_cell.angle_gamma   90.00
#
_symmetry.space_group_name_H-M   'P 1'
#
loop_
_entity.id
_entity.type
_entity.pdbx_description
1 polymer ?
#
loop_
_entity_poly.entity_id
_entity_poly.type
_entity_poly.pdbx_seq_one_letter_code
_entity_poly.pdbx_strand_id
1 'polypeptide(L)'
;MSIHFCWDSVIDKKVYETWITLAGEVWKLMLTLYSPPGGGSEKYYLRYLLIGLAPEGKIGVWLEKPDKPNIRLTDKQILIETVSGEKMEMCKGISRHDFSLGDDEYVLEFIKDKKYPYGNW
;
A
#
# COMPACT_ATOMS: atom_id res chain seq x y z
N MET A 1 -11.02 -9.04 6.67
CA MET A 1 -10.50 -7.81 7.32
C MET A 1 -10.44 -6.74 6.25
N SER A 2 -10.93 -5.54 6.54
CA SER A 2 -10.85 -4.40 5.62
C SER A 2 -9.95 -3.31 6.20
N ILE A 3 -9.19 -2.65 5.34
CA ILE A 3 -8.38 -1.47 5.65
C ILE A 3 -8.88 -0.36 4.73
N HIS A 4 -9.15 0.81 5.28
CA HIS A 4 -9.65 1.97 4.54
C HIS A 4 -8.82 3.19 4.93
N PHE A 5 -8.23 3.86 3.94
CA PHE A 5 -7.32 4.98 4.19
C PHE A 5 -7.29 5.98 3.03
N CYS A 6 -6.86 7.20 3.35
CA CYS A 6 -6.58 8.27 2.42
C CYS A 6 -5.08 8.37 2.17
N TRP A 7 -4.67 8.74 0.96
CA TRP A 7 -3.29 9.10 0.68
C TRP A 7 -3.19 10.11 -0.46
N ASP A 8 -2.19 10.97 -0.37
CA ASP A 8 -1.94 12.04 -1.33
C ASP A 8 -0.84 11.62 -2.31
N SER A 9 -1.15 11.67 -3.61
CA SER A 9 -0.18 11.49 -4.68
C SER A 9 0.30 12.85 -5.14
N VAL A 10 1.50 13.26 -4.70
CA VAL A 10 2.18 14.46 -5.20
C VAL A 10 2.42 14.38 -6.71
N ILE A 11 2.73 13.17 -7.21
CA ILE A 11 3.01 12.94 -8.63
C ILE A 11 1.76 13.13 -9.49
N ASP A 12 0.62 12.59 -9.05
CA ASP A 12 -0.63 12.73 -9.81
C ASP A 12 -1.38 14.03 -9.48
N LYS A 13 -0.95 14.72 -8.42
CA LYS A 13 -1.62 15.88 -7.83
C LYS A 13 -3.06 15.58 -7.42
N LYS A 14 -3.26 14.43 -6.77
CA LYS A 14 -4.58 13.90 -6.40
C LYS A 14 -4.56 13.25 -5.03
N VAL A 15 -5.70 13.36 -4.35
CA VAL A 15 -6.04 12.53 -3.19
C VAL A 15 -6.67 11.23 -3.68
N TYR A 16 -6.25 10.12 -3.10
CA TYR A 16 -6.83 8.80 -3.30
C TYR A 16 -7.45 8.29 -2.00
N GLU A 17 -8.59 7.65 -2.15
CA GLU A 17 -9.26 6.88 -1.11
C GLU A 17 -9.22 5.40 -1.50
N THR A 18 -8.78 4.55 -0.58
CA THR A 18 -8.53 3.14 -0.87
C THR A 18 -9.15 2.23 0.16
N TRP A 19 -9.84 1.19 -0.32
CA TRP A 19 -10.24 0.02 0.43
C TRP A 19 -9.40 -1.19 0.04
N ILE A 20 -8.90 -1.90 1.04
CA ILE A 20 -8.25 -3.19 0.90
C ILE A 20 -9.07 -4.19 1.69
N THR A 21 -9.63 -5.19 1.00
CA THR A 21 -10.33 -6.31 1.63
C THR A 21 -9.53 -7.59 1.45
N LEU A 22 -9.10 -8.16 2.57
CA LEU A 22 -8.35 -9.42 2.58
C LEU A 22 -9.29 -10.62 2.66
N ALA A 23 -9.08 -11.59 1.77
CA ALA A 23 -9.77 -12.87 1.80
C ALA A 23 -9.41 -13.66 3.07
N GLY A 24 -10.32 -14.54 3.50
CA GLY A 24 -10.11 -15.38 4.70
C GLY A 24 -8.85 -16.26 4.62
N GLU A 25 -8.42 -16.67 3.42
CA GLU A 25 -7.19 -17.43 3.24
C GLU A 25 -5.93 -16.64 3.64
N VAL A 26 -5.92 -15.31 3.46
CA VAL A 26 -4.81 -14.46 3.91
C VAL A 26 -4.70 -14.48 5.44
N TRP A 27 -5.83 -14.49 6.13
CA TRP A 27 -5.86 -14.60 7.59
C TRP A 27 -5.25 -15.93 8.06
N LYS A 28 -5.53 -17.04 7.35
CA LYS A 28 -4.89 -18.33 7.64
C LYS A 28 -3.37 -18.26 7.45
N LEU A 29 -2.90 -17.58 6.40
CA LEU A 29 -1.46 -17.37 6.19
C LEU A 29 -0.82 -16.57 7.33
N MET A 30 -1.49 -15.53 7.82
CA MET A 30 -1.01 -14.70 8.94
C MET A 30 -0.95 -15.47 10.27
N LEU A 31 -1.90 -16.38 10.51
CA LEU A 31 -1.96 -17.21 11.71
C LEU A 31 -1.20 -18.55 11.60
N THR A 32 -0.57 -18.83 10.46
CA THR A 32 0.27 -20.03 10.30
C THR A 32 1.60 -19.79 11.00
N LEU A 33 2.08 -20.79 11.76
CA LEU A 33 3.39 -20.76 12.37
C LEU A 33 4.46 -21.18 11.35
N TYR A 34 5.45 -20.31 11.12
CA TYR A 34 6.58 -20.56 10.23
C TYR A 34 7.87 -20.80 11.03
N SER A 35 8.75 -21.62 10.48
CA SER A 35 10.08 -21.87 11.03
C SER A 35 10.99 -20.67 10.77
N PRO A 36 11.76 -20.20 11.76
CA PRO A 36 12.61 -19.03 11.59
C PRO A 36 13.76 -19.32 10.59
N PRO A 37 14.22 -18.29 9.87
CA PRO A 37 15.43 -18.44 9.07
C PRO A 37 16.64 -18.74 9.96
N GLY A 38 17.56 -19.57 9.47
CA GLY A 38 18.79 -19.92 10.20
C GLY A 38 18.64 -21.02 11.26
N GLY A 39 17.49 -21.71 11.35
CA GLY A 39 17.35 -22.94 12.14
C GLY A 39 17.11 -22.77 13.64
N GLY A 40 16.67 -21.58 14.08
CA GLY A 40 16.21 -21.36 15.44
C GLY A 40 14.93 -22.13 15.79
N SER A 41 14.62 -22.25 17.08
CA SER A 41 13.42 -22.96 17.57
C SER A 41 12.17 -22.08 17.66
N GLU A 42 12.34 -20.75 17.71
CA GLU A 42 11.23 -19.82 17.88
C GLU A 42 10.47 -19.60 16.56
N LYS A 43 9.25 -20.10 16.50
CA LYS A 43 8.38 -19.93 15.32
C LYS A 43 7.83 -18.50 15.27
N TYR A 44 7.51 -18.05 14.06
CA TYR A 44 6.96 -16.71 13.84
C TYR A 44 5.68 -16.72 13.00
N TYR A 45 4.94 -15.62 13.07
CA TYR A 45 3.76 -15.33 12.27
C TYR A 45 4.06 -14.25 11.23
N LEU A 46 3.38 -14.30 10.08
CA LEU A 46 3.42 -13.22 9.09
C LEU A 46 2.50 -12.08 9.55
N ARG A 47 3.01 -11.26 10.47
CA ARG A 47 2.22 -10.24 11.17
C ARG A 47 2.18 -8.87 10.51
N TYR A 48 3.03 -8.60 9.52
CA TYR A 48 3.10 -7.30 8.87
C TYR A 48 2.60 -7.36 7.42
N LEU A 49 1.77 -6.39 7.09
CA LEU A 49 1.38 -6.06 5.72
C LEU A 49 2.22 -4.89 5.23
N LEU A 50 2.80 -5.05 4.06
CA LEU A 50 3.50 -3.99 3.35
C LEU A 50 2.58 -3.51 2.23
N ILE A 51 2.28 -2.22 2.20
CA ILE A 51 1.40 -1.60 1.21
C ILE A 51 2.25 -0.64 0.37
N GLY A 52 2.42 -0.98 -0.90
CA GLY A 52 3.09 -0.13 -1.87
C GLY A 52 2.08 0.76 -2.57
N LEU A 53 2.27 2.06 -2.47
CA LEU A 53 1.46 3.07 -3.15
C LEU A 53 2.24 3.59 -4.37
N ALA A 54 1.64 3.51 -5.54
CA ALA A 54 2.21 4.02 -6.78
C ALA A 54 1.25 5.02 -7.43
N PRO A 55 1.78 5.94 -8.25
CA PRO A 55 0.94 6.85 -9.03
C PRO A 55 -0.12 6.12 -9.86
N GLU A 56 -1.14 6.88 -10.28
CA GLU A 56 -2.36 6.40 -10.92
C GLU A 56 -3.28 5.58 -10.00
N GLY A 57 -3.13 5.73 -8.68
CA GLY A 57 -3.94 5.01 -7.71
C GLY A 57 -3.61 3.52 -7.61
N LYS A 58 -2.40 3.10 -8.03
CA LYS A 58 -2.03 1.69 -8.10
C LYS A 58 -1.44 1.20 -6.79
N ILE A 59 -1.88 0.02 -6.35
CA ILE A 59 -1.50 -0.51 -5.04
C ILE A 59 -1.01 -1.95 -5.17
N GLY A 60 0.10 -2.23 -4.50
CA GLY A 60 0.58 -3.59 -4.25
C GLY A 60 0.53 -3.90 -2.75
N VAL A 61 0.24 -5.14 -2.40
CA VAL A 61 0.22 -5.59 -1.00
C VAL A 61 1.02 -6.87 -0.85
N TRP A 62 1.83 -6.93 0.20
CA TRP A 62 2.63 -8.10 0.54
C TRP A 62 2.51 -8.47 2.02
N LEU A 63 2.66 -9.75 2.32
CA LEU A 63 3.00 -10.20 3.68
C LEU A 63 4.52 -10.19 3.84
N GLU A 64 5.00 -9.53 4.89
CA GLU A 64 6.43 -9.47 5.16
C GLU A 64 6.98 -10.82 5.61
N LYS A 65 8.08 -11.24 4.98
CA LYS A 65 8.91 -12.35 5.44
C LYS A 65 10.24 -11.82 6.01
N PRO A 66 10.70 -12.34 7.17
CA PRO A 66 12.00 -11.94 7.75
C PRO A 66 13.19 -12.23 6.83
N ASP A 67 13.15 -13.36 6.10
CA ASP A 67 14.21 -13.83 5.21
C ASP A 67 14.15 -13.26 3.79
N LYS A 68 13.03 -12.63 3.42
CA LYS A 68 12.69 -12.23 2.05
C LYS A 68 12.72 -13.44 1.06
N PRO A 69 12.14 -13.32 -0.16
CA PRO A 69 11.24 -12.26 -0.61
C PRO A 69 9.93 -12.24 0.18
N ASN A 70 9.28 -11.08 0.22
CA ASN A 70 7.93 -10.95 0.77
C ASN A 70 6.91 -11.67 -0.13
N ILE A 71 5.78 -12.10 0.43
CA ILE A 71 4.74 -12.79 -0.32
C ILE A 71 3.77 -11.77 -0.91
N ARG A 72 3.77 -11.59 -2.23
CA ARG A 72 2.82 -10.72 -2.91
C ARG A 72 1.42 -11.34 -2.89
N LEU A 73 0.42 -10.57 -2.46
CA LEU A 73 -0.97 -10.99 -2.53
C LEU A 73 -1.50 -10.84 -3.97
N THR A 74 -2.27 -11.82 -4.40
CA THR A 74 -2.90 -11.87 -5.74
C THR A 74 -4.37 -11.51 -5.68
N ASP A 75 -4.99 -11.19 -6.82
CA ASP A 75 -6.41 -10.80 -6.90
C ASP A 75 -7.40 -11.83 -6.30
N LYS A 76 -6.98 -13.10 -6.16
CA LYS A 76 -7.77 -14.13 -5.47
C LYS A 76 -7.75 -14.00 -3.94
N GLN A 77 -6.75 -13.31 -3.40
CA GLN A 77 -6.47 -13.16 -1.98
C GLN A 77 -6.82 -11.77 -1.46
N ILE A 78 -6.91 -10.78 -2.34
CA ILE A 78 -7.16 -9.39 -1.99
C ILE A 78 -8.07 -8.73 -3.02
N LEU A 79 -9.01 -7.92 -2.55
CA LEU A 79 -9.72 -6.94 -3.34
C LEU A 79 -9.20 -5.56 -2.96
N ILE A 80 -8.83 -4.77 -3.97
CA ILE A 80 -8.38 -3.38 -3.79
C ILE A 80 -9.28 -2.49 -4.63
N GLU A 81 -9.86 -1.48 -4.00
CA GLU A 81 -10.64 -0.45 -4.66
C GLU A 81 -10.03 0.90 -4.33
N THR A 82 -9.67 1.65 -5.36
CA THR A 82 -9.07 2.98 -5.21
C THR A 82 -9.85 3.97 -6.05
N VAL A 83 -10.28 5.06 -5.43
CA VAL A 83 -11.04 6.13 -6.07
C VAL A 83 -10.41 7.49 -5.78
N SER A 84 -10.77 8.49 -6.58
CA SER A 84 -10.31 9.88 -6.43
C SER A 84 -11.41 10.86 -6.81
N GLY A 85 -11.32 12.10 -6.33
CA GLY A 85 -12.26 13.18 -6.67
C GLY A 85 -13.66 12.95 -6.12
N GLU A 86 -14.69 13.21 -6.93
CA GLU A 86 -16.10 13.15 -6.51
C GLU A 86 -16.57 11.77 -6.04
N LYS A 87 -15.85 10.70 -6.39
CA LYS A 87 -16.15 9.32 -5.99
C LYS A 87 -15.65 8.99 -4.58
N MET A 88 -14.87 9.88 -3.95
CA MET A 88 -14.41 9.73 -2.58
C MET A 88 -15.53 10.08 -1.60
N GLU A 89 -15.59 9.35 -0.51
CA GLU A 89 -16.55 9.58 0.57
C GLU A 89 -15.82 10.08 1.81
N MET A 90 -14.92 9.28 2.37
CA MET A 90 -14.17 9.62 3.57
C MET A 90 -13.15 10.73 3.28
N CYS A 91 -12.42 10.67 2.17
CA CYS A 91 -11.27 11.54 1.95
C CYS A 91 -11.62 12.90 1.32
N LYS A 92 -12.90 13.14 1.03
CA LYS A 92 -13.35 14.36 0.36
C LYS A 92 -13.15 15.58 1.25
N GLY A 93 -12.30 16.51 0.80
CA GLY A 93 -12.00 17.74 1.53
C GLY A 93 -11.16 17.57 2.80
N ILE A 94 -10.56 16.37 3.01
CA ILE A 94 -9.71 16.11 4.19
C ILE A 94 -8.26 16.52 3.95
N SER A 95 -7.73 16.33 2.74
CA SER A 95 -6.33 16.63 2.46
C SER A 95 -6.03 18.09 2.77
N ARG A 96 -4.93 18.31 3.49
CA ARG A 96 -4.41 19.65 3.79
C ARG A 96 -3.52 20.18 2.67
N HIS A 97 -3.20 19.34 1.69
CA HIS A 97 -2.33 19.71 0.58
C HIS A 97 -3.17 20.29 -0.56
N ASP A 98 -2.94 21.57 -0.85
CA ASP A 98 -3.55 22.24 -1.99
C ASP A 98 -2.67 22.08 -3.22
N PHE A 99 -3.00 21.09 -4.06
CA PHE A 99 -2.28 20.81 -5.29
C PHE A 99 -2.30 21.96 -6.32
N SER A 100 -3.14 22.99 -6.14
CA SER A 100 -3.19 24.17 -7.02
C SER A 100 -2.09 25.19 -6.73
N LEU A 101 -1.54 25.20 -5.51
CA LEU A 101 -0.51 26.17 -5.09
C LEU A 101 0.90 25.76 -5.52
N GLY A 102 1.05 24.61 -6.18
CA GLY A 102 2.35 24.01 -6.47
C GLY A 102 2.96 23.34 -5.24
N ASP A 103 4.05 22.62 -5.47
CA ASP A 103 4.78 21.93 -4.40
C ASP A 103 6.00 22.75 -3.99
N ASP A 104 6.41 22.64 -2.72
CA ASP A 104 7.62 23.28 -2.21
C ASP A 104 8.86 22.82 -3.00
N GLU A 105 9.87 23.69 -3.11
CA GLU A 105 11.12 23.41 -3.84
C GLU A 105 11.77 22.10 -3.39
N TYR A 106 11.76 21.83 -2.08
CA TYR A 106 12.25 20.56 -1.51
C TYR A 106 11.54 19.33 -2.08
N VAL A 107 10.21 19.40 -2.26
CA VAL A 107 9.41 18.29 -2.81
C VAL A 107 9.74 18.09 -4.28
N LEU A 108 9.84 19.19 -5.04
CA LEU A 108 10.22 19.16 -6.46
C LEU A 108 11.62 18.54 -6.64
N GLU A 109 12.57 18.92 -5.80
CA GLU A 109 13.92 18.33 -5.79
C GLU A 109 13.93 16.85 -5.41
N PHE A 110 13.07 16.45 -4.48
CA PHE A 110 12.98 15.05 -4.06
C PHE A 110 12.42 14.15 -5.17
N ILE A 111 11.54 14.66 -6.05
CA ILE A 111 10.86 13.86 -7.08
C ILE A 111 11.53 13.92 -8.46
N LYS A 112 12.31 14.96 -8.78
CA LYS A 112 12.76 15.29 -10.16
C LYS A 112 13.43 14.14 -10.92
N ASP A 113 14.25 13.31 -10.26
CA ASP A 113 15.03 12.24 -10.90
C ASP A 113 14.55 10.83 -10.53
N LYS A 114 13.35 10.70 -9.95
CA LYS A 114 12.84 9.40 -9.48
C LYS A 114 11.99 8.72 -10.53
N LYS A 115 12.23 7.42 -10.69
CA LYS A 115 11.37 6.53 -11.46
C LYS A 115 10.41 5.80 -10.53
N TYR A 116 9.11 6.01 -10.75
CA TYR A 116 8.06 5.33 -10.02
C TYR A 116 7.65 4.04 -10.74
N PRO A 117 7.20 3.00 -10.01
CA PRO A 117 6.88 1.71 -10.61
C PRO A 117 5.58 1.72 -11.42
N TYR A 118 4.65 2.65 -11.16
CA TYR A 118 3.31 2.69 -11.80
C TYR A 118 2.63 1.31 -11.80
N GLY A 119 2.73 0.58 -10.69
CA GLY A 119 2.18 -0.78 -10.52
C GLY A 119 3.05 -1.93 -11.04
N ASN A 120 4.15 -1.63 -11.75
CA ASN A 120 5.15 -2.61 -12.18
C ASN A 120 6.24 -2.74 -11.12
N TRP A 121 5.90 -3.46 -10.05
CA TRP A 121 6.74 -3.73 -8.88
C TRP A 121 7.72 -4.89 -9.09
#